data_AF-A0A3S3NIF0-F1
#
_entry.id   AF-A0A3S3NIF0-F1
#
_cell.length_a   1.000
_cell.length_b   1.000
_cell.length_c   1.000
_cell.angle_alpha   90.00
_cell.angle_beta   90.00
_cell.angle_gamma   90.00
#
_symmetry.space_group_name_H-M   'P 1'
#
loop_
_entity.id
_entity.type
_entity.pdbx_description
1 polymer ?
#
loop_
_entity_poly.entity_id
_entity_poly.type
_entity_poly.pdbx_seq_one_letter_code
_entity_poly.pdbx_strand_id
1 'polypeptide(L)'
;MEAGLGRGHRDFRAIRLHTLPASRPASQIWRGAQADDHVEDRPAYRGLLTSGALDRCGVTLLAGKAVGAPFVGAAAAALALSEVLRLLHGGAVHELIDLDIKAPEYRSTVPTQQDFSTLNPGYVMTGETA
;
A
#
# COMPACT_ATOMS: atom_id res chain seq x y z
N MET A 1 7.11 9.74 1.68
CA MET A 1 6.23 8.60 1.97
C MET A 1 5.67 8.06 0.69
N GLU A 2 5.69 6.75 0.52
CA GLU A 2 5.16 6.07 -0.66
C GLU A 2 4.47 4.76 -0.27
N ALA A 3 3.48 4.37 -1.07
CA ALA A 3 2.65 3.20 -0.82
C ALA A 3 2.45 2.41 -2.11
N GLY A 4 2.55 1.10 -2.02
CA GLY A 4 2.30 0.17 -3.11
C GLY A 4 1.21 -0.82 -2.73
N LEU A 5 0.39 -1.19 -3.71
CA LEU A 5 -0.63 -2.21 -3.60
C LEU A 5 -0.22 -3.43 -4.41
N GLY A 6 -0.62 -4.62 -3.97
CA GLY A 6 -0.42 -5.82 -4.77
C GLY A 6 -1.18 -5.72 -6.10
N ARG A 7 -0.56 -6.25 -7.15
CA ARG A 7 -0.99 -6.05 -8.55
C ARG A 7 -1.83 -7.22 -9.07
N GLY A 8 -1.62 -8.42 -8.53
CA GLY A 8 -2.26 -9.64 -9.00
C GLY A 8 -3.49 -10.04 -8.19
N HIS A 9 -4.24 -11.00 -8.73
CA HIS A 9 -5.46 -11.50 -8.09
C HIS A 9 -5.23 -12.22 -6.75
N ARG A 10 -3.99 -12.66 -6.47
CA ARG A 10 -3.63 -13.32 -5.19
C ARG A 10 -3.28 -12.32 -4.11
N ASP A 11 -2.66 -11.21 -4.51
CA ASP A 11 -2.01 -10.23 -3.66
C ASP A 11 -2.70 -8.85 -3.71
N PHE A 12 -3.84 -8.68 -4.38
CA PHE A 12 -4.56 -7.38 -4.47
C PHE A 12 -4.89 -6.72 -3.11
N ARG A 13 -4.82 -7.49 -2.02
CA ARG A 13 -5.07 -7.09 -0.62
C ARG A 13 -3.79 -6.71 0.12
N ALA A 14 -2.63 -6.93 -0.49
CA ALA A 14 -1.33 -6.61 0.05
C ALA A 14 -1.08 -5.11 -0.06
N ILE A 15 -0.53 -4.55 1.01
CA ILE A 15 -0.12 -3.15 1.13
C ILE A 15 1.34 -3.14 1.58
N ARG A 16 2.16 -2.35 0.89
CA ARG A 16 3.50 -2.00 1.31
C ARG A 16 3.61 -0.50 1.50
N LEU A 17 4.12 -0.05 2.63
CA LEU A 17 4.48 1.34 2.89
C LEU A 17 6.00 1.45 3.02
N HIS A 18 6.56 2.52 2.48
CA HIS A 18 7.98 2.84 2.58
C HIS A 18 8.18 4.32 2.89
N THR A 19 8.87 4.57 4.01
CA THR A 19 9.20 5.91 4.48
C THR A 19 10.54 6.34 3.93
N LEU A 20 10.61 7.59 3.45
CA LEU A 20 11.83 8.15 2.88
C LEU A 20 12.35 9.29 3.76
N PRO A 21 13.68 9.43 3.93
CA PRO A 21 14.72 8.49 3.50
C PRO A 21 14.70 7.18 4.31
N ALA A 22 15.28 6.13 3.74
CA ALA A 22 15.35 4.78 4.30
C ALA A 22 16.73 4.15 4.03
N SER A 23 17.02 3.05 4.71
CA SER A 23 18.22 2.23 4.48
C SER A 23 18.32 1.70 3.04
N ARG A 24 17.17 1.46 2.38
CA ARG A 24 17.09 0.99 0.99
C ARG A 24 16.39 2.03 0.11
N PRO A 25 16.91 2.32 -1.10
CA PRO A 25 16.26 3.24 -2.01
C PRO A 25 14.96 2.64 -2.58
N ALA A 26 14.03 3.51 -2.96
CA ALA A 26 12.74 3.15 -3.55
C ALA A 26 12.90 2.15 -4.73
N SER A 27 13.90 2.32 -5.59
CA SER A 27 14.17 1.41 -6.71
C SER A 27 14.51 -0.02 -6.30
N GLN A 28 15.01 -0.24 -5.08
CA GLN A 28 15.24 -1.57 -4.53
C GLN A 28 14.04 -2.14 -3.78
N ILE A 29 13.13 -1.28 -3.31
CA ILE A 29 11.88 -1.69 -2.66
C ILE A 29 10.83 -2.08 -3.70
N TRP A 30 10.72 -1.30 -4.77
CA TRP A 30 9.73 -1.45 -5.85
C TRP A 30 10.29 -2.15 -7.08
N ARG A 31 11.21 -3.11 -6.90
CA ARG A 31 11.65 -3.94 -8.03
C ARG A 31 10.42 -4.62 -8.63
N GLY A 32 10.23 -4.45 -9.93
CA GLY A 32 9.11 -5.08 -10.64
C GLY A 32 9.09 -6.57 -10.35
N ALA A 33 7.95 -7.07 -9.88
CA ALA A 33 7.76 -8.51 -9.74
C ALA A 33 7.97 -9.15 -11.11
N GLN A 34 8.69 -10.28 -11.12
CA GLN A 34 8.90 -11.11 -12.31
C GLN A 34 7.54 -11.39 -12.97
N ALA A 35 7.54 -11.43 -14.31
CA ALA A 35 6.38 -11.45 -15.20
C ALA A 35 5.14 -12.17 -14.63
N ASP A 36 3.96 -11.56 -14.85
CA ASP A 36 2.67 -12.13 -14.50
C ASP A 36 2.61 -13.63 -14.85
N ASP A 37 2.16 -14.45 -13.89
CA ASP A 37 1.44 -15.66 -14.25
C ASP A 37 0.30 -15.18 -15.17
N HIS A 38 0.28 -15.60 -16.45
CA HIS A 38 -0.81 -15.33 -17.38
C HIS A 38 -2.06 -16.08 -16.92
N VAL A 39 -2.69 -15.59 -15.85
CA VAL A 39 -3.88 -16.20 -15.23
C VAL A 39 -5.05 -16.17 -16.21
N GLU A 40 -5.03 -15.21 -17.14
CA GLU A 40 -5.93 -15.12 -18.30
C GLU A 40 -5.94 -16.38 -19.17
N ASP A 41 -4.82 -17.11 -19.24
CA ASP A 41 -4.69 -18.31 -20.05
C ASP A 41 -5.25 -19.57 -19.37
N ARG A 42 -5.62 -19.49 -18.08
CA ARG A 42 -6.18 -20.64 -17.36
C ARG A 42 -7.61 -20.95 -17.84
N PRO A 43 -7.94 -22.22 -18.15
CA PRO A 43 -9.26 -22.59 -18.69
C PRO A 43 -10.45 -22.11 -17.84
N ALA A 44 -10.33 -22.17 -16.51
CA ALA A 44 -11.35 -21.68 -15.60
C ALA A 44 -11.53 -20.15 -15.66
N TYR A 45 -10.45 -19.39 -15.86
CA TYR A 45 -10.51 -17.93 -15.96
C TYR A 45 -11.10 -17.48 -17.31
N ARG A 46 -10.75 -18.17 -18.40
CA ARG A 46 -11.36 -17.94 -19.73
C ARG A 46 -12.88 -18.19 -19.72
N GLY A 47 -13.34 -19.21 -19.01
CA GLY A 47 -14.76 -19.48 -18.84
C GLY A 47 -15.49 -18.37 -18.08
N LEU A 48 -14.86 -17.80 -17.07
CA LEU A 48 -15.42 -16.69 -16.29
C LEU A 48 -15.43 -15.36 -17.05
N LEU A 49 -14.42 -15.09 -17.89
CA LEU A 49 -14.40 -13.95 -18.81
C LEU A 49 -15.46 -14.08 -19.91
N THR A 50 -15.60 -15.27 -20.49
CA THR A 50 -16.54 -15.54 -21.60
C THR A 50 -18.00 -15.53 -21.13
N SER A 51 -18.26 -15.93 -19.89
CA SER A 51 -19.58 -15.86 -19.26
C SER A 51 -19.93 -14.47 -18.70
N GLY A 52 -18.99 -13.52 -18.74
CA GLY A 52 -19.17 -12.17 -18.17
C GLY A 52 -19.22 -12.14 -16.64
N ALA A 53 -18.87 -13.25 -15.98
CA ALA A 53 -18.89 -13.38 -14.53
C ALA A 53 -17.68 -12.72 -13.84
N LEU A 54 -16.59 -12.46 -14.57
CA LEU A 54 -15.39 -11.76 -14.10
C LEU A 54 -15.04 -10.61 -15.04
N ASP A 55 -14.68 -9.46 -14.46
CA ASP A 55 -14.06 -8.39 -15.22
C ASP A 55 -12.54 -8.58 -15.31
N ARG A 56 -11.90 -7.89 -16.26
CA ARG A 56 -10.50 -8.06 -16.68
C ARG A 56 -9.45 -7.97 -15.55
N CYS A 57 -9.83 -7.50 -14.38
CA CYS A 57 -8.97 -7.37 -13.19
C CYS A 57 -9.16 -8.47 -12.12
N GLY A 58 -9.96 -9.51 -12.37
CA GLY A 58 -10.14 -10.62 -11.40
C GLY A 58 -11.02 -10.27 -10.19
N VAL A 59 -11.80 -9.19 -10.28
CA VAL A 59 -12.69 -8.70 -9.22
C VAL A 59 -14.15 -8.97 -9.57
N THR A 60 -14.92 -9.47 -8.60
CA THR A 60 -16.38 -9.51 -8.68
C THR A 60 -16.90 -8.07 -8.79
N LEU A 61 -17.65 -7.81 -9.86
CA LEU A 61 -18.36 -6.54 -10.04
C LEU A 61 -19.53 -6.47 -9.04
N LEU A 62 -19.61 -5.40 -8.26
CA LEU A 62 -20.85 -5.03 -7.56
C LEU A 62 -21.46 -3.86 -8.35
N ALA A 63 -22.67 -4.03 -8.88
CA ALA A 63 -23.37 -3.03 -9.69
C ALA A 63 -22.53 -2.46 -10.87
N GLY A 64 -21.79 -3.32 -11.57
CA GLY A 64 -20.94 -2.93 -12.71
C GLY A 64 -19.71 -2.10 -12.34
N LYS A 65 -19.33 -2.07 -11.04
CA LYS A 65 -18.14 -1.37 -10.54
C LYS A 65 -17.19 -2.40 -9.91
N ALA A 66 -15.89 -2.25 -10.15
CA ALA A 66 -14.87 -3.01 -9.45
C ALA A 66 -14.78 -2.54 -7.99
N VAL A 67 -15.29 -3.33 -7.03
CA VAL A 67 -15.40 -2.91 -5.61
C VAL A 67 -14.22 -3.37 -4.75
N GLY A 68 -13.35 -4.28 -5.25
CA GLY A 68 -12.23 -4.84 -4.48
C GLY A 68 -10.96 -3.96 -4.39
N ALA A 69 -10.69 -3.12 -5.38
CA ALA A 69 -9.50 -2.25 -5.40
C ALA A 69 -9.64 -0.94 -4.56
N PRO A 70 -10.79 -0.24 -4.51
CA PRO A 70 -10.84 1.06 -3.84
C PRO A 70 -10.69 0.98 -2.31
N PHE A 71 -11.14 -0.09 -1.67
CA PHE A 71 -11.05 -0.22 -0.20
C PHE A 71 -9.60 -0.43 0.27
N VAL A 72 -8.81 -1.22 -0.48
CA VAL A 72 -7.39 -1.45 -0.17
C VAL A 72 -6.60 -0.15 -0.33
N GLY A 73 -6.89 0.63 -1.37
CA GLY A 73 -6.30 1.95 -1.57
C GLY A 73 -6.63 2.93 -0.43
N ALA A 74 -7.88 2.97 0.02
CA ALA A 74 -8.28 3.81 1.16
C ALA A 74 -7.56 3.41 2.46
N ALA A 75 -7.43 2.11 2.73
CA ALA A 75 -6.68 1.61 3.87
C ALA A 75 -5.19 1.96 3.78
N ALA A 76 -4.55 1.78 2.62
CA ALA A 76 -3.16 2.16 2.40
C ALA A 76 -2.93 3.66 2.61
N ALA A 77 -3.85 4.51 2.12
CA ALA A 77 -3.79 5.96 2.33
C ALA A 77 -3.91 6.33 3.81
N ALA A 78 -4.84 5.71 4.54
CA ALA A 78 -5.00 5.94 5.98
C ALA A 78 -3.75 5.54 6.77
N LEU A 79 -3.14 4.39 6.45
CA LEU A 79 -1.89 3.95 7.08
C LEU A 79 -0.71 4.86 6.72
N ALA A 80 -0.60 5.30 5.47
CA ALA A 80 0.43 6.25 5.05
C ALA A 80 0.32 7.59 5.78
N LEU A 81 -0.90 8.13 5.89
CA LEU A 81 -1.17 9.33 6.69
C LEU A 81 -0.85 9.13 8.17
N SER A 82 -1.14 7.95 8.72
CA SER A 82 -0.85 7.65 10.12
C SER A 82 0.64 7.71 10.45
N GLU A 83 1.51 7.27 9.54
CA GLU A 83 2.96 7.39 9.73
C GLU A 83 3.45 8.85 9.62
N VAL A 84 2.87 9.65 8.70
CA VAL A 84 3.15 11.11 8.64
C VAL A 84 2.71 11.79 9.93
N LEU A 85 1.51 11.49 10.42
CA LEU A 85 1.02 12.03 11.69
C LEU A 85 1.89 11.59 12.86
N ARG A 86 2.37 10.34 12.86
CA ARG A 86 3.25 9.87 13.92
C ARG A 86 4.56 10.65 13.93
N LEU A 87 5.12 10.93 12.76
CA LEU A 87 6.30 11.79 12.64
C LEU A 87 6.06 13.18 13.24
N LEU A 88 4.95 13.83 12.87
CA LEU A 88 4.61 15.17 13.34
C LEU A 88 4.35 15.23 14.85
N HIS A 89 3.94 14.12 15.46
CA HIS A 89 3.76 14.00 16.92
C HIS A 89 5.01 13.48 17.66
N GLY A 90 6.16 13.33 16.98
CA GLY A 90 7.39 12.83 17.60
C GLY A 90 7.37 11.35 17.97
N GLY A 91 6.47 10.56 17.40
CA GLY A 91 6.39 9.11 17.61
C GLY A 91 7.31 8.31 16.69
N ALA A 92 7.44 7.01 16.98
CA ALA A 92 8.34 6.11 16.25
C ALA A 92 7.80 5.74 14.84
N VAL A 93 8.47 6.21 13.80
CA VAL A 93 8.10 5.94 12.39
C VAL A 93 8.70 4.61 11.93
N HIS A 94 7.99 3.88 11.08
CA HIS A 94 8.50 2.68 10.42
C HIS A 94 9.17 3.04 9.09
N GLU A 95 10.31 2.45 8.81
CA GLU A 95 10.93 2.49 7.49
C GLU A 95 10.07 1.71 6.47
N LEU A 96 9.62 0.52 6.85
CA LEU A 96 8.86 -0.39 6.00
C LEU A 96 7.70 -1.00 6.78
N ILE A 97 6.53 -1.09 6.14
CA ILE A 97 5.39 -1.87 6.64
C ILE A 97 4.86 -2.72 5.50
N ASP A 98 4.79 -4.03 5.71
CA ASP A 98 4.14 -4.98 4.81
C ASP A 98 2.96 -5.64 5.52
N LEU A 99 1.79 -5.66 4.89
CA LEU A 99 0.61 -6.35 5.40
C LEU A 99 -0.32 -6.86 4.30
N ASP A 100 -1.16 -7.83 4.64
CA ASP A 100 -2.38 -8.18 3.92
C ASP A 100 -3.58 -7.71 4.78
N ILE A 101 -4.47 -6.89 4.21
CA ILE A 101 -5.59 -6.31 4.95
C ILE A 101 -6.58 -7.34 5.53
N LYS A 102 -6.60 -8.58 5.03
CA LYS A 102 -7.43 -9.65 5.60
C LYS A 102 -6.86 -10.20 6.90
N ALA A 103 -5.55 -10.07 7.12
CA ALA A 103 -4.87 -10.62 8.28
C ALA A 103 -3.79 -9.62 8.78
N PRO A 104 -4.18 -8.39 9.16
CA PRO A 104 -3.26 -7.30 9.53
C PRO A 104 -2.42 -7.61 10.79
N GLU A 105 -2.83 -8.59 11.59
CA GLU A 105 -2.08 -9.10 12.73
C GLU A 105 -0.74 -9.74 12.33
N TYR A 106 -0.61 -10.25 11.10
CA TYR A 106 0.64 -10.83 10.58
C TYR A 106 1.51 -9.82 9.81
N ARG A 107 1.33 -8.52 10.06
CA ARG A 107 2.15 -7.48 9.43
C ARG A 107 3.62 -7.62 9.80
N SER A 108 4.50 -7.28 8.87
CA SER A 108 5.93 -7.12 9.10
C SER A 108 6.26 -5.63 9.12
N THR A 109 7.04 -5.19 10.10
CA THR A 109 7.49 -3.80 10.19
C THR A 109 9.00 -3.73 10.41
N VAL A 110 9.61 -2.67 9.86
CA VAL A 110 10.99 -2.30 10.13
C VAL A 110 10.96 -0.89 10.71
N PRO A 111 11.43 -0.66 11.94
CA PRO A 111 11.49 0.70 12.50
C PRO A 111 12.53 1.54 11.75
N THR A 112 12.28 2.84 11.60
CA THR A 112 13.28 3.74 11.05
C THR A 112 14.46 3.88 12.00
N GLN A 113 15.67 3.99 11.43
CA GLN A 113 16.87 4.41 12.17
C GLN A 113 17.26 5.86 11.84
N GLN A 114 16.47 6.53 10.99
CA GLN A 114 16.71 7.92 10.61
C GLN A 114 16.22 8.87 11.70
N ASP A 115 17.02 9.89 12.00
CA ASP A 115 16.59 11.00 12.86
C ASP A 115 15.86 12.04 12.01
N PHE A 116 14.63 12.34 12.41
CA PHE A 116 13.78 13.34 11.77
C PHE A 116 13.56 14.59 12.65
N SER A 117 14.25 14.70 13.78
CA SER A 117 14.10 15.81 14.74
C SER A 117 14.31 17.19 14.10
N THR A 118 15.11 17.27 13.04
CA THR A 118 15.41 18.51 12.31
C THR A 118 14.62 18.64 11.00
N LEU A 119 13.78 17.67 10.63
CA LEU A 119 13.00 17.70 9.39
C LEU A 119 11.75 18.56 9.58
N ASN A 120 11.65 19.65 8.83
CA ASN A 120 10.39 20.36 8.64
C ASN A 120 9.81 20.01 7.24
N PRO A 121 8.73 19.23 7.15
CA PRO A 121 8.06 18.89 5.89
C PRO A 121 7.23 20.05 5.29
N GLY A 122 7.48 21.29 5.71
CA GLY A 122 6.87 22.50 5.14
C GLY A 122 5.70 23.07 5.96
N TYR A 123 5.68 22.87 7.28
CA TYR A 123 4.72 23.52 8.17
C TYR A 123 5.37 24.66 8.95
N VAL A 124 4.54 25.61 9.39
CA VAL A 124 4.92 26.64 10.35
C VAL A 124 4.13 26.43 11.61
N MET A 125 4.76 26.61 12.77
CA MET A 125 4.03 26.70 14.02
C MET A 125 3.29 28.04 14.01
N THR A 126 1.96 28.00 14.06
CA THR A 126 1.18 29.19 14.40
C THR A 126 1.49 29.49 15.87
N GLY A 127 2.33 30.50 16.11
CA GLY A 127 2.69 30.91 17.46
C GLY A 127 1.44 31.21 18.30
N GLU A 128 1.46 30.81 19.56
CA GLU A 128 0.59 31.42 20.57
C GLU A 128 0.94 32.90 20.61
N THR A 129 0.04 33.74 20.11
CA THR A 129 -0.05 35.12 20.55
C THR A 129 -0.42 35.08 22.03
N ALA A 130 0.60 35.13 22.89
CA ALA A 130 0.46 35.51 24.29
C ALA A 130 0.03 36.99 24.39
#